data_AF-A0A2V7E942-F1
#
_entry.id   AF-A0A2V7E942-F1
#
_cell.length_a   1.000
_cell.length_b   1.000
_cell.length_c   1.000
_cell.angle_alpha   90.00
_cell.angle_beta   90.00
_cell.angle_gamma   90.00
#
_symmetry.space_group_name_H-M   'P 1'
#
loop_
_entity.id
_entity.type
_entity.pdbx_description
1 polymer ?
#
loop_
_entity_poly.entity_id
_entity_poly.type
_entity_poly.pdbx_seq_one_letter_code
_entity_poly.pdbx_strand_id
1 'polypeptide(L)'
;MRTLVIVAVVAALVLGCQQSRPTNPLAPPMGPAVRTLKEEGDQLARSHDWAGAATRYQTALNRESSNLELRLAFGITLSHLDRREETVEQFKWVVNHSQPGTPEFVMARTWLVEAGELEAVRSTSAAAATDAPSASIEATPRGGVRGMTSWPGVTPRERLVPLRITLTGEDKENRDVTLGRRFRLGEPYRLADARPGKYRLRAVAIDQNVELWDKQVVVEAGKETTLDLSASDSSVSPREFSPAN
;
A
#
# COMPACT_ATOMS: atom_id res chain seq x y z
N MET A 1 64.08 20.05 -41.73
CA MET A 1 62.81 20.77 -42.05
C MET A 1 61.71 19.71 -42.04
N ARG A 2 60.65 19.70 -41.24
CA ARG A 2 60.00 20.65 -40.32
C ARG A 2 59.49 19.85 -39.11
N THR A 3 59.69 20.40 -37.93
CA THR A 3 59.01 20.05 -36.68
C THR A 3 57.52 20.37 -36.79
N LEU A 4 56.66 19.53 -36.19
CA LEU A 4 55.38 19.95 -35.63
C LEU A 4 54.97 18.98 -34.50
N VAL A 5 55.22 19.46 -33.29
CA VAL A 5 54.55 19.11 -32.02
C VAL A 5 53.07 19.45 -32.14
N ILE A 6 52.17 18.70 -31.47
CA ILE A 6 50.94 19.15 -30.78
C ILE A 6 50.28 17.90 -30.16
N VAL A 7 50.49 17.67 -28.86
CA VAL A 7 49.58 17.96 -27.72
C VAL A 7 48.52 16.87 -27.50
N ALA A 8 48.59 16.32 -26.29
CA ALA A 8 47.72 15.32 -25.69
C ALA A 8 46.28 15.82 -25.48
N VAL A 9 45.32 14.90 -25.62
CA VAL A 9 44.11 14.90 -24.79
C VAL A 9 43.81 13.44 -24.41
N VAL A 10 44.18 13.09 -23.18
CA VAL A 10 43.67 11.90 -22.49
C VAL A 10 42.24 12.24 -22.06
N ALA A 11 41.25 11.77 -22.79
CA ALA A 11 39.86 11.76 -22.33
C ALA A 11 39.57 10.39 -21.71
N ALA A 12 39.87 10.27 -20.42
CA ALA A 12 39.38 9.18 -19.58
C ALA A 12 37.85 9.34 -19.46
N LEU A 13 37.11 8.61 -20.30
CA LEU A 13 35.66 8.49 -20.18
C LEU A 13 35.36 7.62 -18.95
N VAL A 14 35.09 8.30 -17.84
CA VAL A 14 34.42 7.73 -16.67
C VAL A 14 33.01 7.36 -17.11
N LEU A 15 32.81 6.09 -17.47
CA LEU A 15 31.51 5.45 -17.61
C LEU A 15 30.86 5.33 -16.23
N GLY A 16 30.36 6.45 -15.71
CA GLY A 16 29.42 6.49 -14.61
C GLY A 16 27.99 6.48 -15.14
N CYS A 17 27.13 5.71 -14.48
CA CYS A 17 25.69 5.50 -14.72
C CYS A 17 25.43 4.51 -15.87
N GLN A 18 24.88 3.31 -15.65
CA GLN A 18 23.75 3.00 -14.77
C GLN A 18 23.89 1.60 -14.18
N GLN A 19 23.77 1.52 -12.85
CA GLN A 19 23.45 0.28 -12.18
C GLN A 19 22.03 -0.10 -12.61
N SER A 20 21.89 -1.01 -13.56
CA SER A 20 20.60 -1.63 -13.88
C SER A 20 20.07 -2.26 -12.59
N ARG A 21 19.09 -1.62 -11.96
CA ARG A 21 18.36 -2.24 -10.85
C ARG A 21 17.72 -3.52 -11.41
N PRO A 22 17.88 -4.68 -10.76
CA PRO A 22 17.14 -5.86 -11.16
C PRO A 22 15.65 -5.53 -10.99
N THR A 23 14.93 -5.47 -12.11
CA THR A 23 13.47 -5.47 -12.16
C THR A 23 12.98 -6.68 -11.39
N ASN A 24 12.31 -6.45 -10.26
CA ASN A 24 11.60 -7.48 -9.52
C ASN A 24 10.45 -7.99 -10.43
N PRO A 25 10.51 -9.22 -10.98
CA PRO A 25 9.58 -9.66 -12.01
C PRO A 25 8.39 -10.36 -11.35
N LEU A 26 7.55 -9.63 -10.63
CA LEU A 26 6.40 -10.21 -9.95
C LEU A 26 5.09 -9.42 -10.10
N ALA A 27 5.04 -8.43 -10.99
CA ALA A 27 3.79 -7.89 -11.50
C ALA A 27 3.74 -8.15 -13.02
N PRO A 28 2.62 -8.65 -13.58
CA PRO A 28 2.49 -8.72 -15.03
C PRO A 28 2.71 -7.31 -15.59
N PRO A 29 3.57 -7.15 -16.61
CA PRO A 29 3.81 -5.85 -17.20
C PRO A 29 2.49 -5.31 -17.75
N MET A 30 2.24 -4.02 -17.51
CA MET A 30 1.07 -3.30 -18.02
C MET A 30 0.83 -3.67 -19.48
N GLY A 31 -0.41 -4.10 -19.78
CA GLY A 31 -0.81 -4.50 -21.12
C GLY A 31 -0.59 -3.36 -22.12
N PRO A 32 -0.30 -3.64 -23.40
CA PRO A 32 0.07 -2.62 -24.38
C PRO A 32 -0.98 -1.52 -24.51
N ALA A 33 -2.28 -1.87 -24.50
CA ALA A 33 -3.37 -0.90 -24.57
C ALA A 33 -3.48 -0.01 -23.31
N VAL A 34 -3.12 -0.53 -22.14
CA VAL A 34 -3.12 0.24 -20.88
C VAL A 34 -1.91 1.17 -20.84
N ARG A 35 -0.78 0.72 -21.38
CA ARG A 35 0.43 1.53 -21.55
C ARG A 35 0.20 2.72 -22.47
N THR A 36 -0.45 2.52 -23.61
CA THR A 36 -0.81 3.61 -24.51
C THR A 36 -1.70 4.65 -23.81
N LEU A 37 -2.70 4.22 -23.05
CA LEU A 37 -3.55 5.15 -22.28
C LEU A 37 -2.77 5.92 -21.23
N LYS A 38 -1.82 5.26 -20.54
CA LYS A 38 -0.93 5.93 -19.60
C LYS A 38 -0.10 7.00 -20.30
N GLU A 39 0.55 6.65 -21.42
CA GLU A 39 1.41 7.56 -22.18
C GLU A 39 0.62 8.79 -22.71
N GLU A 40 -0.61 8.58 -23.18
CA GLU A 40 -1.53 9.66 -23.55
C GLU A 40 -1.87 10.55 -22.34
N GLY A 41 -2.17 9.94 -21.19
CA GLY A 41 -2.41 10.66 -19.93
C GLY A 41 -1.19 11.49 -19.52
N ASP A 42 0.01 10.92 -19.58
CA ASP A 42 1.28 11.58 -19.24
C ASP A 42 1.59 12.73 -20.20
N GLN A 43 1.21 12.62 -21.48
CA GLN A 43 1.32 13.72 -22.43
C GLN A 43 0.37 14.86 -22.10
N LEU A 44 -0.89 14.55 -21.79
CA LEU A 44 -1.91 15.54 -21.43
C LEU A 44 -1.52 16.27 -20.12
N ALA A 45 -1.07 15.52 -19.11
CA ALA A 45 -0.57 16.07 -17.85
C ALA A 45 0.61 17.03 -18.07
N ARG A 46 1.57 16.67 -18.94
CA ARG A 46 2.70 17.55 -19.31
C ARG A 46 2.24 18.84 -20.02
N SER A 47 1.12 18.79 -20.73
CA SER A 47 0.49 19.96 -21.34
C SER A 47 -0.45 20.73 -20.40
N HIS A 48 -0.52 20.36 -19.12
CA HIS A 48 -1.44 20.90 -18.10
C HIS A 48 -2.93 20.68 -18.42
N ASP A 49 -3.26 19.78 -19.35
CA ASP A 49 -4.62 19.30 -19.54
C ASP A 49 -4.92 18.20 -18.52
N TRP A 50 -5.12 18.62 -17.28
CA TRP A 50 -5.38 17.72 -16.16
C TRP A 50 -6.71 16.97 -16.33
N ALA A 51 -7.73 17.59 -16.92
CA ALA A 51 -9.03 16.95 -17.14
C ALA A 51 -8.94 15.83 -18.20
N GLY A 52 -8.23 16.10 -19.31
CA GLY A 52 -7.93 15.11 -20.32
C GLY A 52 -7.09 13.95 -19.75
N ALA A 53 -6.04 14.28 -19.00
CA ALA A 53 -5.18 13.28 -18.35
C ALA A 53 -5.97 12.38 -17.38
N ALA A 54 -6.83 12.98 -16.54
CA ALA A 54 -7.66 12.26 -15.58
C ALA A 54 -8.55 11.22 -16.30
N THR A 55 -9.14 11.60 -17.42
CA THR A 55 -9.98 10.70 -18.24
C THR A 55 -9.18 9.52 -18.78
N ARG A 56 -7.94 9.74 -19.23
CA ARG A 56 -7.07 8.67 -19.75
C ARG A 56 -6.63 7.71 -18.66
N TYR A 57 -6.19 8.22 -17.51
CA TYR A 57 -5.82 7.38 -16.38
C TYR A 57 -7.01 6.60 -15.80
N GLN A 58 -8.18 7.21 -15.69
CA GLN A 58 -9.39 6.51 -15.27
C GLN A 58 -9.75 5.38 -16.25
N THR A 59 -9.66 5.62 -17.55
CA THR A 59 -9.90 4.58 -18.57
C THR A 59 -8.88 3.44 -18.46
N ALA A 60 -7.62 3.74 -18.15
CA ALA A 60 -6.59 2.76 -17.91
C ALA A 60 -6.88 1.93 -16.64
N LEU A 61 -7.32 2.59 -15.56
CA LEU A 61 -7.70 1.96 -14.29
C LEU A 61 -8.98 1.11 -14.39
N ASN A 62 -9.89 1.41 -15.32
CA ASN A 62 -11.04 0.54 -15.59
C ASN A 62 -10.60 -0.83 -16.15
N ARG A 63 -9.40 -0.94 -16.72
CA ARG A 63 -8.83 -2.19 -17.23
C ARG A 63 -7.87 -2.84 -16.23
N GLU A 64 -7.00 -2.04 -15.62
CA GLU A 64 -6.05 -2.49 -14.60
C GLU A 64 -6.26 -1.71 -13.30
N SER A 65 -7.30 -2.06 -12.55
CA SER A 65 -7.73 -1.33 -11.35
C SER A 65 -6.72 -1.37 -10.20
N SER A 66 -5.74 -2.26 -10.24
CA SER A 66 -4.75 -2.44 -9.16
C SER A 66 -3.34 -2.00 -9.56
N ASN A 67 -3.18 -1.27 -10.67
CA ASN A 67 -1.89 -0.78 -11.10
C ASN A 67 -1.48 0.45 -10.26
N LEU A 68 -0.37 0.31 -9.52
CA LEU A 68 0.11 1.31 -8.57
C LEU A 68 0.53 2.61 -9.26
N GLU A 69 1.22 2.50 -10.38
CA GLU A 69 1.70 3.65 -11.14
C GLU A 69 0.52 4.48 -11.67
N LEU A 70 -0.50 3.83 -12.21
CA LEU A 70 -1.71 4.50 -12.70
C LEU A 70 -2.49 5.20 -11.60
N ARG A 71 -2.64 4.57 -10.42
CA ARG A 71 -3.34 5.20 -9.30
C ARG A 71 -2.60 6.42 -8.76
N LEU A 72 -1.28 6.37 -8.76
CA LEU A 72 -0.46 7.52 -8.38
C LEU A 72 -0.62 8.67 -9.37
N ALA A 73 -0.44 8.40 -10.68
CA ALA A 73 -0.59 9.40 -11.73
C ALA A 73 -2.00 10.01 -11.74
N PHE A 74 -3.03 9.19 -11.56
CA PHE A 74 -4.41 9.66 -11.44
C PHE A 74 -4.61 10.54 -10.20
N GLY A 75 -4.10 10.13 -9.03
CA GLY A 75 -4.18 10.93 -7.80
C GLY A 75 -3.51 12.30 -7.92
N ILE A 76 -2.31 12.38 -8.53
CA ILE A 76 -1.63 13.66 -8.83
C ILE A 76 -2.48 14.53 -9.74
N THR A 77 -3.03 13.93 -10.79
CA THR A 77 -3.86 14.68 -11.74
C THR A 77 -5.13 15.22 -11.09
N LEU A 78 -5.77 14.43 -10.24
CA LEU A 78 -6.94 14.84 -9.48
C LEU A 78 -6.61 15.95 -8.47
N SER A 79 -5.40 15.96 -7.89
CA SER A 79 -4.99 17.02 -6.96
C SER A 79 -4.84 18.37 -7.67
N HIS A 80 -4.36 18.38 -8.92
CA HIS A 80 -4.33 19.58 -9.75
C HIS A 80 -5.71 20.08 -10.20
N LEU A 81 -6.72 19.22 -10.14
CA LEU A 81 -8.13 19.56 -10.43
C LEU A 81 -8.92 19.94 -9.18
N ASP A 82 -8.27 20.03 -8.01
CA ASP A 82 -8.91 20.23 -6.70
C ASP A 82 -10.01 19.20 -6.37
N ARG A 83 -9.95 18.00 -6.98
CA ARG A 83 -10.89 16.89 -6.73
C ARG A 83 -10.48 16.09 -5.50
N ARG A 84 -10.49 16.78 -4.36
CA ARG A 84 -9.91 16.34 -3.08
C ARG A 84 -10.34 14.93 -2.66
N GLU A 85 -11.64 14.65 -2.64
CA GLU A 85 -12.17 13.37 -2.15
C GLU A 85 -11.63 12.19 -2.97
N GLU A 86 -11.55 12.35 -4.29
CA GLU A 86 -11.04 11.32 -5.19
C GLU A 86 -9.52 11.20 -5.10
N THR A 87 -8.80 12.32 -4.94
CA THR A 87 -7.35 12.28 -4.65
C THR A 87 -7.06 11.50 -3.37
N VAL A 88 -7.84 11.74 -2.32
CA VAL A 88 -7.72 11.04 -1.03
C VAL A 88 -7.87 9.54 -1.22
N GLU A 89 -8.86 9.10 -1.99
CA GLU A 89 -9.07 7.69 -2.30
C GLU A 89 -7.83 7.09 -2.98
N GLN A 90 -7.31 7.75 -4.02
CA GLN A 90 -6.17 7.24 -4.76
C GLN A 90 -4.90 7.19 -3.91
N PHE A 91 -4.62 8.23 -3.12
CA PHE A 91 -3.41 8.28 -2.30
C PHE A 91 -3.48 7.37 -1.08
N LYS A 92 -4.66 7.20 -0.45
CA LYS A 92 -4.85 6.16 0.58
C LYS A 92 -4.63 4.78 -0.02
N TRP A 93 -5.07 4.54 -1.26
CA TRP A 93 -4.75 3.30 -1.95
C TRP A 93 -3.24 3.17 -2.16
N VAL A 94 -2.55 4.17 -2.71
CA VAL A 94 -1.09 4.10 -2.98
C VAL A 94 -0.30 3.83 -1.70
N VAL A 95 -0.56 4.55 -0.61
CA VAL A 95 0.13 4.35 0.68
C VAL A 95 -0.04 2.91 1.19
N ASN A 96 -1.22 2.32 0.99
CA ASN A 96 -1.51 0.95 1.42
C ASN A 96 -0.91 -0.15 0.52
N HIS A 97 -0.44 0.21 -0.68
CA HIS A 97 -0.01 -0.73 -1.72
C HIS A 97 1.45 -0.55 -2.19
N SER A 98 2.08 0.56 -1.80
CA SER A 98 3.50 0.84 -2.02
C SER A 98 4.35 0.31 -0.84
N GLN A 99 5.64 0.11 -1.09
CA GLN A 99 6.58 -0.19 -0.02
C GLN A 99 6.90 1.10 0.76
N PRO A 100 6.91 1.08 2.11
CA PRO A 100 7.31 2.24 2.90
C PRO A 100 8.68 2.78 2.48
N GLY A 101 8.79 4.10 2.35
CA GLY A 101 10.04 4.79 1.97
C GLY A 101 10.30 4.89 0.48
N THR A 102 9.46 4.31 -0.37
CA THR A 102 9.51 4.57 -1.82
C THR A 102 9.03 5.99 -2.16
N PRO A 103 9.50 6.60 -3.26
CA PRO A 103 9.06 7.95 -3.67
C PRO A 103 7.53 8.07 -3.76
N GLU A 104 6.87 7.05 -4.28
CA GLU A 104 5.41 6.97 -4.44
C GLU A 104 4.71 7.02 -3.08
N PHE A 105 5.22 6.23 -2.12
CA PHE A 105 4.73 6.22 -0.74
C PHE A 105 4.90 7.59 -0.07
N VAL A 106 6.11 8.17 -0.17
CA VAL A 106 6.45 9.44 0.48
C VAL A 106 5.57 10.57 -0.07
N MET A 107 5.40 10.64 -1.38
CA MET A 107 4.57 11.66 -2.03
C MET A 107 3.10 11.55 -1.62
N ALA A 108 2.50 10.37 -1.77
CA ALA A 108 1.08 10.16 -1.44
C ALA A 108 0.80 10.42 0.05
N ARG A 109 1.70 9.97 0.93
CA ARG A 109 1.59 10.23 2.38
C ARG A 109 1.72 11.71 2.70
N THR A 110 2.68 12.41 2.09
CA THR A 110 2.91 13.84 2.36
C THR A 110 1.69 14.65 1.98
N TRP A 111 1.13 14.42 0.78
CA TRP A 111 -0.09 15.09 0.35
C TRP A 111 -1.26 14.81 1.30
N LEU A 112 -1.45 13.55 1.75
CA LEU A 112 -2.51 13.22 2.69
C LEU A 112 -2.35 13.91 4.06
N VAL A 113 -1.11 14.11 4.52
CA VAL A 113 -0.82 14.86 5.74
C VAL A 113 -1.11 16.35 5.56
N GLU A 114 -0.69 16.94 4.44
CA GLU A 114 -0.98 18.35 4.12
C GLU A 114 -2.48 18.59 3.94
N ALA A 115 -3.19 17.61 3.40
CA ALA A 115 -4.65 17.61 3.31
C ALA A 115 -5.34 17.40 4.68
N GLY A 116 -4.62 17.12 5.76
CA GLY A 116 -5.21 16.80 7.07
C GLY A 116 -6.02 15.49 7.07
N GLU A 117 -5.79 14.64 6.06
CA GLU A 117 -6.46 13.34 5.87
C GLU A 117 -5.68 12.20 6.52
N LEU A 118 -4.45 12.47 6.91
CA LEU A 118 -3.63 11.69 7.81
C LEU A 118 -3.03 12.64 8.86
N GLU A 119 -3.19 12.32 10.14
CA GLU A 119 -2.41 12.98 11.18
C GLU A 119 -0.93 12.81 10.87
N ALA A 120 -0.19 13.93 10.89
CA ALA A 120 1.26 13.92 10.69
C ALA A 120 1.91 13.04 11.75
N VAL A 121 2.10 11.75 11.46
CA VAL A 121 2.91 10.89 12.32
C VAL A 121 4.31 11.47 12.25
N ARG A 122 4.69 12.25 13.26
CA ARG A 122 6.09 12.62 13.55
C ARG A 122 6.87 11.32 13.56
N SER A 123 7.53 11.06 12.45
CA SER A 123 8.49 9.98 12.31
C SER A 123 9.72 10.36 13.13
N THR A 124 9.67 10.19 14.45
CA THR A 124 10.88 10.06 15.24
C THR A 124 11.35 8.62 15.11
N SER A 125 12.08 8.37 14.01
CA SER A 125 13.04 7.27 13.97
C SER A 125 14.15 7.61 14.95
N ALA A 126 14.27 6.82 16.00
CA ALA A 126 15.32 6.91 16.99
C ALA A 126 16.70 6.62 16.37
N ALA A 127 17.72 7.35 16.81
CA ALA A 127 19.09 6.86 16.83
C ALA A 127 19.86 7.47 18.00
N ALA A 128 20.60 6.59 18.68
CA ALA A 128 21.62 6.80 19.70
C ALA A 128 21.15 7.10 21.14
N ALA A 129 21.14 6.02 21.91
CA ALA A 129 21.18 6.02 23.36
C ALA A 129 22.42 6.77 23.88
N THR A 130 22.23 7.63 24.88
CA THR A 130 23.20 7.82 25.96
C THR A 130 22.43 8.12 27.24
N ASP A 131 22.46 7.12 28.11
CA ASP A 131 22.27 7.10 29.56
C ASP A 131 21.79 8.38 30.27
N ALA A 132 20.52 8.40 30.70
CA ALA A 132 20.06 8.99 31.97
C ALA A 132 18.56 8.67 32.16
N PRO A 133 18.10 8.36 33.40
CA PRO A 133 16.73 7.94 33.66
C PRO A 133 15.81 9.16 33.69
N SER A 134 14.90 9.26 32.72
CA SER A 134 13.72 10.12 32.82
C SER A 134 12.47 9.26 32.86
N ALA A 135 11.76 9.37 33.98
CA ALA A 135 10.39 8.94 34.10
C ALA A 135 9.49 9.71 33.09
N SER A 136 8.32 9.11 32.79
CA SER A 136 7.18 9.66 32.04
C SER A 136 7.32 9.52 30.51
N ILE A 137 6.51 8.74 29.80
CA ILE A 137 5.09 8.40 29.91
C ILE A 137 4.97 6.89 29.70
N GLU A 138 4.20 6.16 30.52
CA GLU A 138 3.82 4.79 30.22
C GLU A 138 2.99 4.78 28.94
N ALA A 139 3.65 4.66 27.78
CA ALA A 139 3.00 4.35 26.54
C ALA A 139 2.34 2.99 26.76
N THR A 140 1.02 2.97 26.87
CA THR A 140 0.26 1.73 27.06
C THR A 140 0.74 0.74 26.01
N PRO A 141 1.26 -0.43 26.42
CA PRO A 141 1.97 -1.31 25.50
C PRO A 141 1.02 -1.73 24.37
N ARG A 142 1.48 -1.63 23.13
CA ARG A 142 0.65 -1.97 21.96
C ARG A 142 0.40 -3.48 21.92
N GLY A 143 -0.80 -3.85 21.53
CA GLY A 143 -1.19 -5.24 21.31
C GLY A 143 -1.13 -5.60 19.84
N GLY A 144 -1.67 -6.77 19.53
CA GLY A 144 -1.85 -7.22 18.16
C GLY A 144 -2.96 -8.25 18.04
N VAL A 145 -3.37 -8.52 16.81
CA VAL A 145 -4.28 -9.61 16.48
C VAL A 145 -3.55 -10.58 15.57
N ARG A 146 -3.60 -11.87 15.88
CA ARG A 146 -3.08 -12.92 15.00
C ARG A 146 -4.07 -14.06 14.89
N GLY A 147 -3.90 -14.89 13.88
CA GLY A 147 -4.68 -16.11 13.78
C GLY A 147 -4.40 -16.84 12.48
N MET A 148 -5.15 -17.91 12.25
CA MET A 148 -5.10 -18.68 11.03
C MET A 148 -6.33 -18.40 10.19
N THR A 149 -6.15 -18.23 8.88
CA THR A 149 -7.27 -18.21 7.94
C THR A 149 -7.47 -19.60 7.34
N SER A 150 -8.71 -20.06 7.21
CA SER A 150 -9.03 -21.33 6.55
C SER A 150 -10.32 -21.23 5.72
N TRP A 151 -10.28 -21.84 4.55
CA TRP A 151 -11.44 -21.94 3.65
C TRP A 151 -11.49 -23.31 2.97
N PRO A 152 -12.67 -23.94 2.84
CA PRO A 152 -12.82 -25.22 2.15
C PRO A 152 -12.24 -25.19 0.75
N GLY A 153 -11.38 -26.16 0.43
CA GLY A 153 -10.75 -26.29 -0.89
C GLY A 153 -9.61 -25.31 -1.16
N VAL A 154 -9.23 -24.45 -0.21
CA VAL A 154 -8.08 -23.54 -0.36
C VAL A 154 -6.90 -24.06 0.45
N THR A 155 -5.85 -24.44 -0.26
CA THR A 155 -4.52 -24.62 0.34
C THR A 155 -3.59 -23.57 -0.26
N PRO A 156 -2.73 -22.89 0.53
CA PRO A 156 -1.85 -21.82 0.02
C PRO A 156 -0.91 -22.25 -1.12
N ARG A 157 -0.60 -23.55 -1.18
CA ARG A 157 0.28 -24.14 -2.19
C ARG A 157 -0.43 -24.34 -3.53
N GLU A 158 -1.71 -24.68 -3.49
CA GLU A 158 -2.49 -25.00 -4.70
C GLU A 158 -3.27 -23.80 -5.20
N ARG A 159 -3.68 -22.89 -4.31
CA ARG A 159 -4.51 -21.73 -4.65
C ARG A 159 -4.04 -20.48 -3.92
N LEU A 160 -3.60 -19.50 -4.71
CA LEU A 160 -3.21 -18.18 -4.23
C LEU A 160 -4.45 -17.28 -4.22
N VAL A 161 -5.10 -17.18 -3.07
CA VAL A 161 -6.24 -16.27 -2.89
C VAL A 161 -5.79 -15.09 -2.01
N PRO A 162 -5.58 -13.89 -2.58
CA PRO A 162 -5.13 -12.73 -1.84
C PRO A 162 -6.26 -12.18 -0.97
N LEU A 163 -5.96 -11.94 0.30
CA LEU A 163 -6.88 -11.44 1.31
C LEU A 163 -6.37 -10.10 1.86
N ARG A 164 -7.23 -9.09 1.99
CA ARG A 164 -6.93 -7.88 2.77
C ARG A 164 -7.66 -7.94 4.10
N ILE A 165 -6.90 -8.02 5.19
CA ILE A 165 -7.44 -7.96 6.56
C ILE A 165 -7.18 -6.55 7.11
N THR A 166 -8.23 -5.91 7.62
CA THR A 166 -8.22 -4.55 8.15
C THR A 166 -8.83 -4.52 9.55
N LEU A 167 -8.11 -3.97 10.51
CA LEU A 167 -8.62 -3.61 11.84
C LEU A 167 -8.98 -2.13 11.85
N THR A 168 -10.24 -1.81 12.14
CA THR A 168 -10.74 -0.43 12.32
C THR A 168 -11.11 -0.24 13.78
N GLY A 169 -10.56 0.75 14.47
CA GLY A 169 -10.90 1.00 15.87
C GLY A 169 -12.34 1.45 16.05
N GLU A 170 -12.99 0.99 17.11
CA GLU A 170 -14.38 1.34 17.45
C GLU A 170 -14.48 2.22 18.71
N ASP A 171 -13.44 2.23 19.54
CA ASP A 171 -13.40 3.01 20.77
C ASP A 171 -12.97 4.45 20.51
N LYS A 172 -13.35 5.35 21.41
CA LYS A 172 -13.05 6.78 21.27
C LYS A 172 -11.56 7.06 21.09
N GLU A 173 -10.71 6.25 21.72
CA GLU A 173 -9.25 6.37 21.80
C GLU A 173 -8.51 5.74 20.61
N ASN A 174 -9.20 4.90 19.83
CA ASN A 174 -8.60 4.17 18.72
C ASN A 174 -9.38 4.28 17.40
N ARG A 175 -10.48 5.04 17.34
CA ARG A 175 -11.33 5.22 16.13
C ARG A 175 -10.57 5.74 14.90
N ASP A 176 -9.47 6.44 15.12
CA ASP A 176 -8.57 6.96 14.10
C ASP A 176 -7.58 5.89 13.59
N VAL A 177 -7.51 4.74 14.25
CA VAL A 177 -6.65 3.62 13.89
C VAL A 177 -7.35 2.74 12.85
N THR A 178 -6.75 2.69 11.66
CA THR A 178 -7.04 1.64 10.67
C THR A 178 -5.75 0.92 10.30
N LEU A 179 -5.66 -0.37 10.57
CA LEU A 179 -4.50 -1.21 10.28
C LEU A 179 -4.89 -2.28 9.25
N GLY A 180 -4.47 -2.08 8.00
CA GLY A 180 -4.70 -3.02 6.91
C GLY A 180 -3.42 -3.71 6.47
N ARG A 181 -3.45 -5.03 6.27
CA ARG A 181 -2.37 -5.79 5.63
C ARG A 181 -2.93 -6.83 4.66
N ARG A 182 -2.11 -7.18 3.66
CA ARG A 182 -2.41 -8.27 2.73
C ARG A 182 -1.85 -9.58 3.27
N PHE A 183 -2.66 -10.61 3.17
CA PHE A 183 -2.34 -11.99 3.55
C PHE A 183 -2.81 -12.92 2.43
N ARG A 184 -2.50 -14.21 2.58
CA ARG A 184 -3.06 -15.25 1.73
C ARG A 184 -4.08 -16.04 2.53
N LEU A 185 -5.19 -16.39 1.89
CA LEU A 185 -6.16 -17.28 2.47
C LEU A 185 -5.52 -18.67 2.67
N GLY A 186 -5.70 -19.25 3.85
CA GLY A 186 -5.03 -20.50 4.24
C GLY A 186 -3.68 -20.30 4.93
N GLU A 187 -3.21 -19.05 5.10
CA GLU A 187 -1.97 -18.73 5.83
C GLU A 187 -2.27 -18.03 7.17
N PRO A 188 -1.31 -18.05 8.12
CA PRO A 188 -1.41 -17.27 9.34
C PRO A 188 -1.32 -15.78 9.03
N TYR A 189 -2.11 -14.99 9.75
CA TYR A 189 -2.09 -13.54 9.68
C TYR A 189 -1.67 -12.93 11.01
N ARG A 190 -1.06 -11.74 10.94
CA ARG A 190 -0.63 -10.98 12.12
C ARG A 190 -0.71 -9.49 11.85
N LEU A 191 -1.51 -8.81 12.66
CA LEU A 191 -1.64 -7.36 12.72
C LEU A 191 -1.08 -6.90 14.06
N ALA A 192 0.19 -6.50 14.06
CA ALA A 192 0.88 -5.96 15.22
C ALA A 192 0.63 -4.45 15.38
N ASP A 193 1.09 -3.90 16.49
CA ASP A 193 1.11 -2.46 16.79
C ASP A 193 -0.27 -1.80 16.89
N ALA A 194 -1.29 -2.58 17.23
CA ALA A 194 -2.63 -2.09 17.51
C ALA A 194 -2.68 -1.44 18.89
N ARG A 195 -3.33 -0.27 18.97
CA ARG A 195 -3.63 0.33 20.29
C ARG A 195 -4.59 -0.61 21.03
N PRO A 196 -4.57 -0.65 22.37
CA PRO A 196 -5.57 -1.40 23.11
C PRO A 196 -6.99 -0.85 22.84
N GLY A 197 -7.98 -1.71 22.93
CA GLY A 197 -9.39 -1.36 22.76
C GLY A 197 -10.13 -2.24 21.77
N LYS A 198 -11.38 -1.88 21.49
CA LYS A 198 -12.26 -2.59 20.57
C LYS A 198 -11.96 -2.22 19.12
N TYR A 199 -11.96 -3.24 18.27
CA TYR A 199 -11.75 -3.13 16.83
C TYR A 199 -12.78 -3.96 16.08
N ARG A 200 -13.12 -3.47 14.89
CA ARG A 200 -13.78 -4.22 13.82
C ARG A 200 -12.72 -4.79 12.89
N LEU A 201 -12.60 -6.11 12.83
CA LEU A 201 -11.79 -6.84 11.86
C LEU A 201 -12.63 -7.15 10.63
N ARG A 202 -12.23 -6.63 9.48
CA ARG A 202 -12.81 -6.96 8.17
C ARG A 202 -11.78 -7.64 7.28
N ALA A 203 -12.17 -8.71 6.62
CA ALA A 203 -11.30 -9.46 5.73
C ALA A 203 -11.97 -9.68 4.38
N VAL A 204 -11.36 -9.12 3.33
CA VAL A 204 -11.91 -9.08 1.97
C VAL A 204 -11.02 -9.89 1.03
N ALA A 205 -11.60 -10.84 0.31
CA ALA A 205 -10.93 -11.52 -0.80
C ALA A 205 -10.78 -10.53 -1.95
N ILE A 206 -9.54 -10.20 -2.31
CA ILE A 206 -9.22 -9.08 -3.21
C ILE A 206 -9.74 -9.34 -4.63
N ASP A 207 -9.54 -10.55 -5.14
CA ASP A 207 -9.83 -10.86 -6.56
C ASP A 207 -11.31 -10.76 -6.90
N GLN A 208 -12.18 -11.21 -6.00
CA GLN A 208 -13.64 -11.17 -6.18
C GLN A 208 -14.28 -9.97 -5.46
N ASN A 209 -13.49 -9.19 -4.73
CA ASN A 209 -13.94 -8.11 -3.84
C ASN A 209 -15.09 -8.53 -2.89
N VAL A 210 -15.00 -9.76 -2.36
CA VAL A 210 -16.00 -10.33 -1.44
C VAL A 210 -15.51 -10.18 -0.01
N GLU A 211 -16.32 -9.57 0.86
CA GLU A 211 -16.06 -9.55 2.29
C GLU A 211 -16.37 -10.92 2.89
N LEU A 212 -15.33 -11.62 3.35
CA LEU A 212 -15.44 -12.94 3.92
C LEU A 212 -15.73 -12.88 5.41
N TRP A 213 -15.10 -11.95 6.14
CA TRP A 213 -15.32 -11.84 7.59
C TRP A 213 -15.50 -10.40 8.01
N ASP A 214 -16.44 -10.20 8.93
CA ASP A 214 -16.62 -8.96 9.68
C ASP A 214 -16.87 -9.31 11.16
N LYS A 215 -15.84 -9.14 12.00
CA LYS A 215 -15.81 -9.59 13.39
C LYS A 215 -15.37 -8.47 14.32
N GLN A 216 -15.91 -8.45 15.53
CA GLN A 216 -15.40 -7.59 16.58
C GLN A 216 -14.30 -8.32 17.35
N VAL A 217 -13.22 -7.62 17.68
CA VAL A 217 -12.10 -8.14 18.47
C VAL A 217 -11.62 -7.09 19.46
N VAL A 218 -11.24 -7.54 20.65
CA VAL A 218 -10.64 -6.67 21.66
C VAL A 218 -9.13 -6.90 21.67
N VAL A 219 -8.38 -5.83 21.45
CA VAL A 219 -6.92 -5.83 21.55
C VAL A 219 -6.54 -5.44 22.97
N GLU A 220 -5.82 -6.33 23.64
CA GLU A 220 -5.27 -6.08 24.97
C GLU A 220 -3.87 -5.43 24.88
N ALA A 221 -3.55 -4.62 25.88
CA ALA A 221 -2.24 -3.97 25.95
C ALA A 221 -1.11 -5.00 26.09
N GLY A 222 -0.10 -4.88 25.22
CA GLY A 222 1.10 -5.72 25.23
C GLY A 222 0.88 -7.19 24.89
N LYS A 223 -0.31 -7.58 24.43
CA LYS A 223 -0.66 -8.97 24.15
C LYS A 223 -1.12 -9.17 22.72
N GLU A 224 -0.96 -10.40 22.24
CA GLU A 224 -1.52 -10.84 20.96
C GLU A 224 -2.82 -11.57 21.19
N THR A 225 -3.91 -10.96 20.75
CA THR A 225 -5.23 -11.59 20.70
C THR A 225 -5.26 -12.59 19.55
N THR A 226 -5.55 -13.85 19.84
CA THR A 226 -5.74 -14.88 18.81
C THR A 226 -7.18 -14.86 18.30
N LEU A 227 -7.37 -14.77 16.99
CA LEU A 227 -8.67 -14.85 16.32
C LEU A 227 -8.52 -15.65 15.04
N ASP A 228 -8.99 -16.89 15.04
CA ASP A 228 -8.98 -17.71 13.82
C ASP A 228 -10.19 -17.37 12.94
N LEU A 229 -9.97 -17.34 11.63
CA LEU A 229 -10.98 -16.97 10.63
C LEU A 229 -11.23 -18.18 9.75
N SER A 230 -12.38 -18.82 9.93
CA SER A 230 -12.79 -20.03 9.21
C SER A 230 -14.06 -19.79 8.41
N ALA A 231 -14.36 -20.65 7.45
CA ALA A 231 -15.61 -20.54 6.69
C ALA A 231 -16.88 -20.65 7.54
N SER A 232 -16.85 -21.31 8.71
CA SER A 232 -18.01 -21.33 9.62
C SER A 232 -18.26 -19.98 10.29
N ASP A 233 -17.24 -19.13 10.36
CA ASP A 233 -17.28 -17.80 10.96
C ASP A 233 -17.48 -16.69 9.94
N SER A 234 -17.61 -17.05 8.66
CA SER A 234 -17.69 -16.13 7.53
C SER A 234 -19.09 -15.53 7.37
N SER A 235 -19.14 -14.30 6.87
CA SER A 235 -20.38 -13.64 6.46
C SER A 235 -20.95 -14.20 5.15
N VAL A 236 -20.18 -15.00 4.41
CA VAL A 236 -20.58 -15.62 3.14
C VAL A 236 -20.38 -17.13 3.18
N SER A 237 -21.22 -17.86 2.46
CA SER A 237 -21.11 -19.31 2.40
C SER A 237 -20.00 -19.77 1.43
N PRO A 238 -19.43 -20.97 1.60
CA PRO A 238 -18.50 -21.58 0.64
C PRO A 238 -19.06 -21.74 -0.79
N ARG A 239 -20.39 -21.71 -0.95
CA ARG A 239 -21.04 -21.76 -2.27
C ARG A 239 -21.01 -20.40 -2.97
N GLU A 240 -21.14 -19.31 -2.21
CA GLU A 240 -21.13 -17.94 -2.73
C GLU A 240 -19.70 -17.45 -2.99
N PHE A 241 -18.77 -17.76 -2.09
CA PHE A 241 -17.35 -17.56 -2.32
C PHE A 241 -16.68 -18.89 -2.65
N SER A 242 -16.65 -19.18 -3.95
CA SER A 242 -15.86 -20.26 -4.52
C SER A 242 -14.60 -19.67 -5.15
N PRO A 243 -13.45 -19.66 -4.44
CA PRO A 243 -12.16 -19.34 -5.05
C PRO A 243 -11.90 -20.40 -6.13
N ALA A 244 -12.06 -19.96 -7.38
CA ALA A 244 -12.54 -20.74 -8.52
C ALA A 244 -11.87 -22.12 -8.74
N ASN A 245 -12.67 -23.02 -9.32
CA ASN A 245 -12.20 -24.04 -10.26
C ASN A 245 -11.51 -23.39 -11.46
#